data_AF-A0A839FT37-F1
#
_entry.id   AF-A0A839FT37-F1
#
_cell.length_a   1.000
_cell.length_b   1.000
_cell.length_c   1.000
_cell.angle_alpha   90.00
_cell.angle_beta   90.00
_cell.angle_gamma   90.00
#
_symmetry.space_group_name_H-M   'P 1'
#
loop_
_entity.id
_entity.type
_entity.pdbx_description
1 polymer ?
#
loop_
_entity_poly.entity_id
_entity_poly.type
_entity_poly.pdbx_seq_one_letter_code
_entity_poly.pdbx_strand_id
1 'polypeptide(L)'
;MARSVTRTKSVRIRLSEDELANLAAFSREHGLTISEVLRRLAREAAGFGPTYDAETRDAIREYARQLKAIGVNINQIAYILNSGRTPDYPTLHAGIGRLTKELVTQSEDYRSLCAKARKRAQRRIGIHHD
;
A
#
# COMPACT_ATOMS: atom_id res chain seq x y z
N MET A 1 4.25 -18.00 7.90
CA MET A 1 5.57 -17.81 7.26
C MET A 1 5.37 -17.43 5.81
N ALA A 2 5.80 -16.24 5.38
CA ALA A 2 5.60 -15.78 4.00
C ALA A 2 6.49 -16.59 3.04
N ARG A 3 5.88 -17.24 2.04
CA ARG A 3 6.58 -18.04 1.04
C ARG A 3 7.57 -17.15 0.27
N SER A 4 8.87 -17.44 0.39
CA SER A 4 9.92 -16.76 -0.37
C SER A 4 9.68 -16.99 -1.86
N VAL A 5 9.42 -15.92 -2.60
CA VAL A 5 9.39 -15.98 -4.07
C VAL A 5 10.83 -16.11 -4.54
N THR A 6 11.21 -17.30 -5.00
CA THR A 6 12.54 -17.57 -5.54
C THR A 6 12.79 -16.70 -6.78
N ARG A 7 13.75 -15.79 -6.68
CA ARG A 7 14.16 -14.90 -7.79
C ARG A 7 15.24 -15.59 -8.62
N THR A 8 14.97 -15.84 -9.91
CA THR A 8 15.87 -16.61 -10.79
C THR A 8 16.47 -15.80 -11.95
N LYS A 9 16.12 -14.51 -12.08
CA LYS A 9 16.55 -13.64 -13.18
C LYS A 9 17.39 -12.48 -12.66
N SER A 10 18.48 -12.14 -13.36
CA SER A 10 19.40 -11.05 -13.03
C SER A 10 19.64 -10.14 -14.24
N VAL A 11 19.79 -8.83 -13.99
CA VAL A 11 20.18 -7.84 -14.99
C VAL A 11 21.57 -7.33 -14.61
N ARG A 12 22.48 -7.25 -15.59
CA ARG A 12 23.82 -6.65 -15.42
C ARG A 12 23.80 -5.25 -16.03
N ILE A 13 24.24 -4.27 -15.25
CA ILE A 13 24.31 -2.86 -15.65
C ILE A 13 25.77 -2.44 -15.56
N ARG A 14 26.25 -1.64 -16.52
CA ARG A 14 27.57 -1.00 -16.45
C ARG A 14 27.39 0.39 -15.87
N LEU A 15 28.26 0.74 -14.93
CA LEU A 15 28.30 2.05 -14.28
C LEU A 15 29.73 2.58 -14.35
N SER A 16 29.90 3.89 -14.39
CA SER A 16 31.18 4.53 -14.11
C SER A 16 31.54 4.38 -12.63
N GLU A 17 32.79 4.68 -12.29
CA GLU A 17 33.23 4.66 -10.88
C GLU A 17 32.44 5.67 -10.03
N ASP A 18 32.21 6.87 -10.56
CA ASP A 18 31.43 7.91 -9.88
C ASP A 18 29.97 7.50 -9.67
N GLU A 19 29.33 6.90 -10.68
CA GLU A 19 27.96 6.40 -10.58
C GLU A 19 27.84 5.33 -9.49
N LEU A 20 28.79 4.38 -9.44
CA LEU A 20 28.81 3.33 -8.44
C LEU A 20 29.06 3.90 -7.04
N ALA A 21 29.98 4.85 -6.89
CA ALA A 21 30.30 5.48 -5.61
C ALA A 21 29.09 6.22 -5.03
N ASN A 22 28.40 7.02 -5.87
CA ASN A 22 27.18 7.74 -5.48
C ASN A 22 26.05 6.78 -5.11
N LEU A 23 25.83 5.72 -5.90
CA LEU A 23 24.82 4.71 -5.62
C LEU A 23 25.12 3.92 -4.32
N ALA A 24 26.38 3.63 -4.05
CA ALA A 24 26.81 2.96 -2.82
C ALA A 24 26.65 3.87 -1.59
N ALA A 25 26.95 5.17 -1.72
CA ALA A 25 26.71 6.14 -0.66
C ALA A 25 25.23 6.22 -0.30
N PHE A 26 24.36 6.43 -1.30
CA PHE A 26 22.89 6.44 -1.13
C PHE A 26 22.36 5.15 -0.49
N SER A 27 22.86 4.00 -0.94
CA SER A 27 22.46 2.69 -0.40
C SER A 27 22.78 2.57 1.10
N ARG A 28 23.98 3.00 1.50
CA ARG A 28 24.42 2.98 2.91
C ARG A 28 23.60 3.94 3.78
N GLU A 29 23.38 5.16 3.31
CA GLU A 29 22.58 6.17 4.01
C GLU A 29 21.17 5.66 4.33
N HIS A 30 20.58 4.88 3.42
CA HIS A 30 19.23 4.33 3.59
C HIS A 30 19.18 2.90 4.13
N GLY A 31 20.32 2.31 4.52
CA GLY A 31 20.38 0.94 5.04
C GLY A 31 19.90 -0.13 4.05
N LEU A 32 20.06 0.12 2.75
CA LEU A 32 19.66 -0.79 1.67
C LEU A 32 20.90 -1.33 0.94
N THR A 33 20.75 -2.47 0.28
CA THR A 33 21.76 -2.93 -0.68
C THR A 33 21.56 -2.22 -2.02
N ILE A 34 22.63 -2.05 -2.79
CA ILE A 34 22.59 -1.50 -4.16
C ILE A 34 21.55 -2.23 -5.02
N SER A 35 21.50 -3.57 -4.90
CA SER A 35 20.54 -4.41 -5.61
C SER A 35 19.09 -4.11 -5.20
N GLU A 36 18.83 -3.82 -3.93
CA GLU A 36 17.49 -3.44 -3.48
C GLU A 36 17.12 -2.05 -4.00
N VAL A 37 18.03 -1.06 -3.97
CA VAL A 37 17.78 0.27 -4.54
C VAL A 37 17.40 0.18 -6.02
N LEU A 38 18.22 -0.48 -6.84
CA LEU A 38 17.98 -0.66 -8.28
C LEU A 38 16.68 -1.42 -8.54
N ARG A 39 16.36 -2.41 -7.71
CA ARG A 39 15.11 -3.17 -7.82
C ARG A 39 13.89 -2.30 -7.53
N ARG A 40 13.95 -1.40 -6.54
CA ARG A 40 12.85 -0.47 -6.24
C ARG A 40 12.61 0.46 -7.41
N LEU A 41 13.69 1.04 -7.95
CA LEU A 41 13.66 1.90 -9.14
C LEU A 41 13.07 1.17 -10.35
N ALA A 42 13.53 -0.05 -10.64
CA ALA A 42 13.04 -0.84 -11.76
C ALA A 42 11.55 -1.21 -11.63
N ARG A 43 11.07 -1.47 -10.42
CA ARG A 43 9.64 -1.72 -10.19
C ARG A 43 8.80 -0.47 -10.40
N GLU A 44 9.25 0.66 -9.90
CA GLU A 44 8.57 1.94 -10.06
C GLU A 44 8.46 2.31 -11.54
N ALA A 45 9.57 2.24 -12.28
CA ALA A 45 9.62 2.50 -13.72
C ALA A 45 8.73 1.54 -14.55
N ALA A 46 8.57 0.29 -14.11
CA ALA A 46 7.72 -0.70 -14.76
C ALA A 46 6.24 -0.64 -14.30
N GLY A 47 5.82 0.40 -13.57
CA GLY A 47 4.43 0.60 -13.15
C GLY A 47 3.97 -0.30 -12.00
N PHE A 48 4.87 -0.98 -11.30
CA PHE A 48 4.53 -1.78 -10.11
C PHE A 48 4.33 -0.93 -8.84
N GLY A 49 4.44 0.40 -8.96
CA GLY A 49 4.30 1.36 -7.87
C GLY A 49 5.51 1.42 -6.94
N PRO A 50 5.47 2.30 -5.91
CA PRO A 50 6.56 2.44 -4.96
C PRO A 50 6.80 1.12 -4.24
N THR A 51 8.06 0.73 -4.05
CA THR A 51 8.35 -0.40 -3.17
C THR A 51 8.22 0.05 -1.73
N TYR A 52 7.03 -0.18 -1.18
CA TYR A 52 6.73 0.00 0.23
C TYR A 52 7.55 -0.96 1.09
N ASP A 53 7.90 -0.54 2.31
CA ASP A 53 8.38 -1.48 3.33
C ASP A 53 7.34 -2.60 3.57
N ALA A 54 7.76 -3.72 4.15
CA ALA A 54 6.90 -4.89 4.31
C ALA A 54 5.60 -4.55 5.05
N GLU A 55 5.69 -3.70 6.08
CA GLU A 55 4.57 -3.24 6.90
C GLU A 55 3.55 -2.42 6.10
N THR A 56 4.01 -1.44 5.32
CA THR A 56 3.15 -0.56 4.53
C THR A 56 2.49 -1.33 3.38
N ARG A 57 3.21 -2.28 2.75
CA ARG A 57 2.64 -3.18 1.74
C ARG A 57 1.52 -4.03 2.32
N ASP A 58 1.74 -4.59 3.52
CA ASP A 58 0.77 -5.47 4.15
C ASP A 58 -0.45 -4.69 4.63
N ALA A 59 -0.27 -3.45 5.11
CA ALA A 59 -1.36 -2.52 5.38
C ALA A 59 -2.20 -2.18 4.13
N ILE A 60 -1.55 -1.90 2.98
CA ILE A 60 -2.25 -1.63 1.71
C ILE A 60 -3.03 -2.86 1.24
N ARG A 61 -2.46 -4.06 1.39
CA ARG A 61 -3.15 -5.31 1.01
C ARG A 61 -4.36 -5.59 1.90
N GLU A 62 -4.21 -5.37 3.19
CA GLU A 62 -5.31 -5.52 4.14
C GLU A 62 -6.42 -4.51 3.84
N TYR A 63 -6.07 -3.27 3.50
CA TYR A 63 -7.02 -2.26 3.04
C TYR A 63 -7.79 -2.70 1.78
N ALA A 64 -7.09 -3.21 0.76
CA ALA A 64 -7.73 -3.72 -0.45
C ALA A 64 -8.68 -4.90 -0.16
N ARG A 65 -8.33 -5.76 0.81
CA ARG A 65 -9.16 -6.89 1.24
C ARG A 65 -10.46 -6.40 1.90
N GLN A 66 -10.36 -5.42 2.79
CA GLN A 66 -11.52 -4.84 3.47
C GLN A 66 -12.45 -4.12 2.48
N LEU A 67 -11.89 -3.35 1.54
CA LEU A 67 -12.68 -2.68 0.50
C LEU A 67 -13.46 -3.68 -0.37
N LYS A 68 -12.85 -4.81 -0.72
CA LYS A 68 -13.53 -5.90 -1.43
C LYS A 68 -14.69 -6.47 -0.61
N ALA A 69 -14.51 -6.65 0.71
CA ALA A 69 -15.57 -7.15 1.58
C ALA A 69 -16.76 -6.19 1.66
N ILE A 70 -16.50 -4.88 1.74
CA ILE A 70 -17.55 -3.84 1.68
C ILE A 70 -18.30 -3.92 0.34
N GLY A 71 -17.59 -4.02 -0.78
CA GLY A 71 -18.20 -4.15 -2.10
C GLY A 71 -19.11 -5.37 -2.21
N VAL A 72 -18.69 -6.52 -1.65
CA VAL A 72 -19.53 -7.74 -1.60
C VAL A 72 -20.80 -7.51 -0.78
N ASN A 73 -20.70 -6.88 0.39
CA ASN A 73 -21.88 -6.61 1.23
C ASN A 73 -22.87 -5.65 0.56
N ILE A 74 -22.37 -4.60 -0.11
CA ILE A 74 -23.22 -3.69 -0.89
C ILE A 74 -23.93 -4.45 -2.01
N ASN A 75 -23.20 -5.33 -2.71
CA ASN A 75 -23.77 -6.10 -3.81
C ASN A 75 -24.85 -7.08 -3.32
N GLN A 76 -24.69 -7.65 -2.12
CA GLN A 76 -25.69 -8.49 -1.48
C GLN A 76 -26.95 -7.70 -1.09
N ILE A 77 -26.80 -6.50 -0.53
CA ILE A 77 -27.93 -5.61 -0.23
C ILE A 77 -28.68 -5.24 -1.51
N ALA A 78 -27.96 -4.86 -2.56
CA ALA A 78 -28.55 -4.54 -3.86
C ALA A 78 -29.30 -5.75 -4.46
N TYR A 79 -28.71 -6.95 -4.36
CA TYR A 79 -29.36 -8.18 -4.83
C TYR A 79 -30.67 -8.48 -4.07
N ILE A 80 -30.67 -8.37 -2.74
CA ILE A 80 -31.87 -8.59 -1.91
C ILE A 80 -32.96 -7.58 -2.28
N LEU A 81 -32.62 -6.29 -2.39
CA LEU A 81 -33.56 -5.25 -2.78
C LEU A 81 -34.12 -5.48 -4.20
N ASN A 82 -33.27 -5.85 -5.16
CA ASN A 82 -33.67 -6.14 -6.53
C ASN A 82 -34.49 -7.45 -6.65
N SER A 83 -34.43 -8.34 -5.67
CA SER A 83 -35.18 -9.60 -5.65
C SER A 83 -36.64 -9.46 -5.19
N GLY A 84 -37.08 -8.25 -4.83
CA GLY A 84 -38.44 -7.97 -4.34
C GLY A 84 -38.70 -8.45 -2.91
N ARG A 85 -37.71 -9.00 -2.21
CA ARG A 85 -37.75 -9.35 -0.79
C ARG A 85 -37.18 -8.20 0.03
N THR A 86 -37.99 -7.18 0.31
CA THR A 86 -37.56 -6.06 1.16
C THR A 86 -37.36 -6.56 2.59
N PRO A 87 -36.13 -6.54 3.16
CA PRO A 87 -35.94 -6.84 4.57
C PRO A 87 -36.64 -5.76 5.41
N ASP A 88 -37.05 -6.10 6.63
CA ASP A 88 -37.65 -5.11 7.53
C ASP A 88 -36.69 -3.95 7.80
N TYR A 89 -37.27 -2.77 8.06
CA TYR A 89 -36.52 -1.54 8.30
C TYR A 89 -35.43 -1.69 9.39
N PRO A 90 -35.66 -2.40 10.52
CA PRO A 90 -34.62 -2.66 11.52
C PRO A 90 -33.40 -3.41 10.97
N THR A 91 -33.62 -4.44 10.15
CA THR A 91 -32.53 -5.24 9.56
C THR A 91 -31.71 -4.42 8.57
N LEU A 92 -32.39 -3.61 7.73
CA LEU A 92 -31.74 -2.72 6.78
C LEU A 92 -30.93 -1.62 7.50
N HIS A 93 -31.54 -0.98 8.52
CA HIS A 93 -30.90 0.06 9.32
C HIS A 93 -29.66 -0.46 10.05
N ALA A 94 -29.72 -1.67 10.62
CA ALA A 94 -28.58 -2.30 11.26
C ALA A 94 -27.46 -2.65 10.27
N GLY A 95 -27.81 -3.10 9.06
CA GLY A 95 -26.85 -3.38 7.98
C GLY A 95 -26.12 -2.12 7.52
N ILE A 96 -26.86 -1.04 7.26
CA ILE A 96 -26.30 0.27 6.88
C ILE A 96 -25.45 0.84 8.02
N GLY A 97 -25.91 0.74 9.27
CA GLY A 97 -25.16 1.21 10.44
C GLY A 97 -23.80 0.53 10.61
N ARG A 98 -23.71 -0.80 10.36
CA ARG A 98 -22.43 -1.52 10.33
C ARG A 98 -21.53 -1.01 9.20
N LEU A 99 -22.09 -0.84 8.00
CA LEU A 99 -21.35 -0.37 6.83
C LEU A 99 -20.77 1.04 7.04
N THR A 100 -21.56 1.95 7.61
CA THR A 100 -21.13 3.30 7.98
C THR A 100 -20.00 3.27 9.01
N LYS A 101 -20.09 2.39 10.02
CA LYS A 101 -19.05 2.25 11.05
C LYS A 101 -17.74 1.74 10.45
N GLU A 102 -17.80 0.72 9.59
CA GLU A 102 -16.63 0.21 8.87
C GLU A 102 -15.99 1.30 7.98
N LEU A 103 -16.81 2.08 7.27
CA LEU A 103 -16.35 3.18 6.40
C LEU A 103 -15.65 4.30 7.20
N VAL A 104 -16.19 4.64 8.38
CA VAL A 104 -15.57 5.63 9.27
C VAL A 104 -14.20 5.14 9.73
N THR A 105 -14.10 3.89 10.20
CA THR A 105 -12.81 3.30 10.61
C THR A 105 -11.81 3.28 9.47
N GLN A 106 -12.23 2.90 8.25
CA GLN A 106 -11.35 2.97 7.07
C GLN A 106 -10.85 4.37 6.77
N SER A 107 -11.69 5.40 6.94
CA SER A 107 -11.29 6.79 6.71
C SER A 107 -10.21 7.27 7.70
N GLU A 108 -10.27 6.79 8.94
CA GLU A 108 -9.31 7.10 10.00
C GLU A 108 -7.96 6.41 9.74
N ASP A 109 -8.00 5.14 9.35
CA ASP A 109 -6.81 4.38 8.97
C ASP A 109 -6.11 4.99 7.76
N TYR A 110 -6.88 5.41 6.75
CA TYR A 110 -6.34 6.10 5.57
C TYR A 110 -5.67 7.43 5.95
N ARG A 111 -6.34 8.25 6.79
CA ARG A 111 -5.75 9.50 7.31
C ARG A 111 -4.46 9.25 8.08
N SER A 112 -4.41 8.19 8.89
CA SER A 112 -3.21 7.78 9.64
C SER A 112 -2.06 7.39 8.70
N LEU A 113 -2.34 6.61 7.65
CA LEU A 113 -1.35 6.25 6.63
C LEU A 113 -0.82 7.48 5.89
N CYS A 114 -1.70 8.39 5.45
CA CYS A 114 -1.30 9.65 4.81
C CYS A 114 -0.46 10.53 5.73
N ALA A 115 -0.82 10.64 7.02
CA ALA A 115 -0.06 11.41 8.00
C ALA A 115 1.33 10.82 8.25
N LYS A 116 1.44 9.48 8.33
CA LYS A 116 2.72 8.77 8.45
C LYS A 116 3.58 8.96 7.20
N ALA A 117 3.00 8.84 6.00
CA ALA A 117 3.68 9.09 4.74
C ALA A 117 4.19 10.54 4.64
N ARG A 118 3.37 11.53 5.05
CA ARG A 118 3.74 12.95 5.09
C ARG A 118 4.88 13.22 6.07
N LYS A 119 4.83 12.67 7.29
CA LYS A 119 5.95 12.77 8.26
C LYS A 119 7.25 12.18 7.71
N ARG A 120 7.18 11.04 7.01
CA ARG A 120 8.35 10.42 6.35
C ARG A 120 8.88 11.30 5.23
N ALA A 121 8.02 11.90 4.41
CA ALA A 121 8.42 12.84 3.36
C ALA A 121 9.07 14.13 3.94
N GLN A 122 8.48 14.71 4.98
CA GLN A 122 9.03 15.90 5.66
C GLN A 122 10.41 15.64 6.27
N ARG A 123 10.63 14.47 6.88
CA ARG A 123 11.97 14.07 7.35
C ARG A 123 12.99 13.96 6.22
N ARG A 124 12.59 13.58 5.01
CA ARG A 124 13.50 13.48 3.86
C ARG A 124 13.78 14.84 3.21
N ILE A 125 12.84 15.77 3.26
CA ILE A 125 12.99 17.13 2.72
C ILE A 125 13.74 18.04 3.71
N GLY A 126 13.51 17.89 5.02
CA GLY A 126 14.17 18.69 6.06
C GLY A 126 15.66 18.39 6.30
N ILE A 127 16.25 17.44 5.57
CA ILE A 127 17.70 17.15 5.61
C ILE A 127 18.44 17.83 4.43
N HIS A 128 17.74 18.58 3.57
CA HIS A 128 18.32 19.25 2.38
C HIS A 128 18.45 20.78 2.51
N HIS A 129 18.61 21.31 3.72
CA HIS A 129 19.14 22.66 3.91
C HIS A 129 20.28 22.60 4.92
N ASP A 130 21.48 22.44 4.38
CA ASP A 130 22.70 23.17 4.73
C ASP A 130 23.68 23.07 3.55
#